data_AF-N4TVF0-F1
#
_entry.id   AF-N4TVF0-F1
#
_cell.length_a   1.000
_cell.length_b   1.000
_cell.length_c   1.000
_cell.angle_alpha   90.00
_cell.angle_beta   90.00
_cell.angle_gamma   90.00
#
_symmetry.space_group_name_H-M   'P 1'
#
loop_
_entity.id
_entity.type
_entity.pdbx_description
1 polymer ?
#
loop_
_entity_poly.entity_id
_entity_poly.type
_entity_poly.pdbx_seq_one_letter_code
_entity_poly.pdbx_strand_id
1 'polypeptide(L)'
;MTYLESAVFSPQQHKNYGQEDPFQLASILAQKIILNHPYQDGNKRTALVAANIFLQLHGYQLRKALFISDQIDEQIKDAHVAVATRQWDAKQLESFSKSIATSL
;
A
#
# COMPACT_ATOMS: atom_id res chain seq x y z
N MET A 1 4.45 -20.43 -7.04
CA MET A 1 3.93 -19.12 -6.61
C MET A 1 5.02 -18.07 -6.85
N THR A 2 4.77 -17.07 -7.69
CA THR A 2 5.69 -15.96 -7.95
C THR A 2 5.69 -14.94 -6.81
N TYR A 3 6.69 -14.04 -6.77
CA TYR A 3 6.73 -12.95 -5.78
C TYR A 3 5.51 -12.04 -5.82
N LEU A 4 4.96 -11.81 -7.03
CA LEU A 4 3.74 -11.02 -7.22
C LEU A 4 2.50 -11.76 -6.73
N GLU A 5 2.36 -13.04 -7.09
CA GLU A 5 1.26 -13.88 -6.61
C GLU A 5 1.23 -13.94 -5.08
N SER A 6 2.40 -14.10 -4.45
CA SER A 6 2.55 -14.05 -2.99
C SER A 6 2.06 -12.73 -2.40
N ALA A 7 2.37 -11.59 -3.05
CA ALA A 7 1.93 -10.29 -2.58
C ALA A 7 0.41 -10.10 -2.69
N VAL A 8 -0.19 -10.53 -3.80
CA VAL A 8 -1.64 -10.44 -4.04
C VAL A 8 -2.44 -11.36 -3.11
N PHE A 9 -1.90 -12.54 -2.79
CA PHE A 9 -2.57 -13.49 -1.92
C PHE A 9 -2.56 -13.08 -0.44
N SER A 10 -1.57 -12.31 -0.01
CA SER A 10 -1.43 -11.88 1.40
C SER A 10 -2.64 -11.13 1.98
N PRO A 11 -3.22 -10.11 1.33
CA PRO A 11 -4.44 -9.47 1.83
C PRO A 11 -5.64 -10.44 1.86
N GLN A 12 -5.75 -11.36 0.90
CA GLN A 12 -6.83 -12.36 0.90
C GLN A 12 -6.72 -13.30 2.11
N GLN A 13 -5.50 -13.73 2.43
CA GLN A 13 -5.26 -14.52 3.63
C GLN A 13 -5.63 -13.75 4.90
N HIS A 14 -5.18 -12.50 5.05
CA HIS A 14 -5.55 -11.71 6.24
C HIS A 14 -7.06 -11.48 6.35
N LYS A 15 -7.76 -11.29 5.22
CA LYS A 15 -9.22 -11.26 5.20
C LYS A 15 -9.85 -12.56 5.68
N ASN A 16 -9.37 -13.71 5.20
CA ASN A 16 -9.86 -15.02 5.65
C ASN A 16 -9.66 -15.27 7.15
N TYR A 17 -8.67 -14.60 7.76
CA TYR A 17 -8.42 -14.63 9.21
C TYR A 17 -9.06 -13.45 9.98
N GLY A 18 -9.99 -12.71 9.37
CA GLY A 18 -10.84 -11.72 10.05
C GLY A 18 -10.40 -10.25 9.95
N GLN A 19 -9.42 -9.92 9.09
CA GLN A 19 -9.12 -8.52 8.80
C GLN A 19 -10.10 -7.94 7.77
N GLU A 20 -10.95 -7.02 8.19
CA GLU A 20 -11.96 -6.38 7.33
C GLU A 20 -11.63 -4.93 6.95
N ASP A 21 -10.62 -4.32 7.57
CA ASP A 21 -10.27 -2.93 7.30
C ASP A 21 -9.58 -2.78 5.93
N PRO A 22 -10.19 -2.05 4.97
CA PRO A 22 -9.63 -1.90 3.63
C PRO A 22 -8.28 -1.17 3.64
N PHE A 23 -8.02 -0.29 4.61
CA PHE A 23 -6.73 0.36 4.76
C PHE A 23 -5.66 -0.62 5.16
N GLN A 24 -5.97 -1.50 6.12
CA GLN A 24 -5.02 -2.52 6.54
C GLN A 24 -4.71 -3.47 5.38
N LEU A 25 -5.73 -3.93 4.66
CA LEU A 25 -5.58 -4.83 3.51
C LEU A 25 -4.77 -4.19 2.38
N ALA A 26 -5.03 -2.92 2.05
CA ALA A 26 -4.25 -2.15 1.08
C ALA A 26 -2.79 -2.00 1.51
N SER A 27 -2.54 -1.71 2.79
CA SER A 27 -1.17 -1.58 3.33
C SER A 27 -0.42 -2.90 3.38
N ILE A 28 -1.10 -4.03 3.62
CA ILE A 28 -0.51 -5.37 3.51
C ILE A 28 -0.07 -5.64 2.06
N LEU A 29 -0.94 -5.34 1.09
CA LEU A 29 -0.62 -5.47 -0.33
C LEU A 29 0.61 -4.63 -0.71
N ALA A 30 0.61 -3.35 -0.31
CA ALA A 30 1.73 -2.44 -0.56
C ALA A 30 3.04 -2.96 0.05
N GLN A 31 3.01 -3.33 1.34
CA GLN A 31 4.18 -3.87 2.03
C GLN A 31 4.73 -5.10 1.32
N LYS A 32 3.87 -6.04 0.91
CA LYS A 32 4.33 -7.24 0.22
C LYS A 32 4.89 -6.95 -1.16
N ILE A 33 4.31 -6.03 -1.93
CA ILE A 33 4.89 -5.61 -3.22
C ILE A 33 6.28 -4.98 -3.00
N ILE A 34 6.42 -4.12 -1.98
CA ILE A 34 7.71 -3.48 -1.66
C ILE A 34 8.76 -4.53 -1.28
N LEU A 35 8.43 -5.43 -0.35
CA LEU A 35 9.40 -6.37 0.24
C LEU A 35 9.67 -7.60 -0.62
N ASN A 36 8.72 -8.04 -1.45
CA ASN A 36 8.91 -9.19 -2.33
C ASN A 36 9.69 -8.82 -3.60
N HIS A 37 9.81 -7.53 -3.92
CA HIS A 37 10.48 -7.03 -5.12
C HIS A 37 10.11 -7.80 -6.42
N PRO A 38 8.81 -7.94 -6.77
CA PRO A 38 8.37 -8.76 -7.89
C PRO A 38 8.80 -8.25 -9.28
N TYR A 39 9.19 -6.97 -9.39
CA TYR A 39 9.64 -6.35 -10.64
C TYR A 39 11.12 -5.95 -10.56
N GLN A 40 11.79 -5.85 -11.71
CA GLN A 40 13.17 -5.38 -11.82
C GLN A 40 13.35 -3.95 -11.27
N ASP A 41 12.37 -3.08 -11.53
CA ASP A 41 12.27 -1.74 -10.95
C ASP A 41 10.78 -1.36 -10.78
N GLY A 42 10.51 -0.30 -10.03
CA GLY A 42 9.16 0.26 -9.90
C GLY A 42 8.33 -0.36 -8.79
N ASN A 43 8.89 -1.24 -7.97
CA ASN A 43 8.16 -1.92 -6.89
C ASN A 43 7.43 -0.94 -5.94
N LYS A 44 8.09 0.12 -5.48
CA LYS A 44 7.46 1.14 -4.60
C LYS A 44 6.35 1.93 -5.31
N ARG A 45 6.55 2.28 -6.58
CA ARG A 45 5.54 2.97 -7.41
C ARG A 45 4.32 2.07 -7.65
N THR A 46 4.56 0.80 -7.90
CA THR A 46 3.52 -0.21 -8.10
C THR A 46 2.75 -0.47 -6.81
N ALA A 47 3.43 -0.54 -5.66
CA ALA A 47 2.79 -0.66 -4.35
C ALA A 47 1.84 0.50 -4.06
N LEU A 48 2.26 1.74 -4.35
CA LEU A 48 1.42 2.93 -4.20
C LEU A 48 0.16 2.86 -5.08
N VAL A 49 0.32 2.57 -6.37
CA VAL A 49 -0.81 2.48 -7.30
C VAL A 49 -1.74 1.34 -6.91
N ALA A 50 -1.21 0.17 -6.54
CA ALA A 50 -2.00 -0.98 -6.11
C ALA A 50 -2.81 -0.67 -4.84
N ALA A 51 -2.19 -0.03 -3.83
CA ALA A 51 -2.88 0.37 -2.62
C ALA A 51 -3.97 1.42 -2.89
N ASN A 52 -3.69 2.42 -3.72
CA ASN A 52 -4.66 3.45 -4.07
C ASN A 52 -5.87 2.84 -4.81
N ILE A 53 -5.64 1.98 -5.81
CA ILE A 53 -6.73 1.29 -6.53
C ILE A 53 -7.52 0.39 -5.58
N PHE A 54 -6.85 -0.36 -4.69
CA PHE A 54 -7.53 -1.18 -3.69
C PHE A 54 -8.48 -0.34 -2.83
N LEU A 55 -8.04 0.82 -2.38
CA LEU A 55 -8.86 1.74 -1.60
C LEU A 55 -10.01 2.34 -2.43
N GLN A 56 -9.78 2.66 -3.70
CA GLN A 56 -10.83 3.16 -4.61
C GLN A 56 -11.96 2.16 -4.79
N LEU A 57 -11.63 0.87 -4.87
CA LEU A 57 -12.62 -0.22 -4.89
C LEU A 57 -13.44 -0.33 -3.60
N HIS A 58 -12.98 0.29 -2.50
CA HIS A 58 -13.65 0.33 -1.20
C HIS A 58 -14.20 1.73 -0.85
N GLY A 59 -14.29 2.65 -1.82
CA GLY A 59 -14.89 3.98 -1.60
C GLY A 59 -13.96 5.02 -0.97
N TYR A 60 -12.65 4.79 -1.01
CA TYR A 60 -11.63 5.71 -0.51
C TYR A 60 -10.59 6.02 -1.58
N GLN A 61 -9.84 7.10 -1.42
CA GLN A 61 -8.67 7.37 -2.25
C GLN A 61 -7.55 7.92 -1.38
N LEU A 62 -6.31 7.45 -1.57
CA LEU A 62 -5.14 8.02 -0.88
C LEU A 62 -4.95 9.47 -1.31
N ARG A 63 -5.17 9.73 -2.61
CA ARG A 63 -5.07 11.07 -3.19
C ARG A 63 -5.85 11.13 -4.50
N LYS A 64 -6.40 12.31 -4.81
CA LYS A 64 -7.13 12.56 -6.07
C LYS A 64 -6.21 12.44 -7.30
N ALA A 65 -4.94 12.80 -7.15
CA ALA A 65 -3.92 12.60 -8.16
C ALA A 65 -2.60 12.20 -7.50
N LEU A 66 -1.92 11.24 -8.10
CA LEU A 66 -0.63 10.70 -7.65
C LEU A 66 0.48 11.33 -8.50
N PHE A 67 1.70 11.42 -7.95
CA PHE A 67 2.91 11.86 -8.67
C PHE A 67 2.86 13.32 -9.16
N ILE A 68 2.27 14.21 -8.36
CA ILE A 68 2.24 15.67 -8.52
C ILE A 68 3.48 16.33 -7.85
N SER A 69 4.34 15.56 -7.18
CA SER A 69 5.59 16.04 -6.55
C SER A 69 5.38 17.15 -5.51
N ASP A 70 4.31 17.05 -4.72
CA ASP A 70 4.04 17.94 -3.60
C ASP A 70 4.48 17.33 -2.26
N GLN A 71 4.25 18.06 -1.16
CA GLN A 71 4.62 17.63 0.19
C GLN A 71 3.96 16.30 0.60
N ILE A 72 2.78 15.98 0.07
CA ILE A 72 2.09 14.72 0.38
C ILE A 72 2.74 13.57 -0.37
N ASP A 73 3.09 13.74 -1.65
CA ASP A 73 3.80 12.71 -2.41
C ASP A 73 5.17 12.39 -1.80
N GLU A 74 5.89 13.40 -1.28
CA GLU A 74 7.12 13.19 -0.54
C GLU A 74 6.89 12.35 0.73
N GLN A 75 5.84 12.64 1.51
CA GLN A 75 5.48 11.83 2.68
C GLN A 75 5.10 10.39 2.30
N ILE A 76 4.35 10.19 1.21
CA ILE A 76 4.00 8.86 0.70
C ILE A 76 5.25 8.11 0.29
N LYS A 77 6.18 8.77 -0.43
CA LYS A 77 7.46 8.20 -0.82
C LYS A 77 8.26 7.77 0.40
N ASP A 78 8.36 8.63 1.41
CA ASP A 78 9.09 8.36 2.64
C ASP A 78 8.47 7.21 3.43
N ALA A 79 7.13 7.13 3.50
CA ALA A 79 6.44 5.98 4.09
C ALA A 79 6.79 4.66 3.38
N HIS A 80 6.81 4.65 2.04
CA HIS A 80 7.18 3.46 1.26
C HIS A 80 8.67 3.12 1.40
N VAL A 81 9.54 4.12 1.56
CA VAL A 81 10.96 3.91 1.89
C VAL A 81 11.11 3.32 3.29
N ALA A 82 10.39 3.83 4.29
CA ALA A 82 10.39 3.29 5.65
C ALA A 82 9.95 1.82 5.69
N VAL A 83 8.97 1.44 4.86
CA VAL A 83 8.60 0.03 4.71
C VAL A 83 9.70 -0.78 4.04
N ALA A 84 10.33 -0.25 2.98
CA ALA A 84 11.43 -0.92 2.29
C ALA A 84 12.65 -1.15 3.19
N THR A 85 12.91 -0.22 4.12
CA THR A 85 13.99 -0.32 5.13
C THR A 85 13.56 -1.06 6.40
N ARG A 86 12.32 -1.59 6.44
CA ARG A 86 11.71 -2.28 7.60
C ARG A 86 11.62 -1.43 8.86
N GLN A 87 11.64 -0.12 8.73
CA GLN A 87 11.34 0.81 9.81
C GLN A 87 9.84 0.88 10.06
N TRP A 88 9.04 0.71 9.01
CA TRP A 88 7.58 0.64 9.08
C TRP A 88 7.04 -0.73 8.69
N ASP A 89 5.99 -1.17 9.38
CA ASP A 89 5.17 -2.31 9.02
C ASP A 89 3.86 -1.90 8.31
N ALA A 90 3.03 -2.89 7.97
CA ALA A 90 1.75 -2.65 7.32
C ALA A 90 0.75 -1.88 8.23
N LYS A 91 0.88 -1.97 9.56
CA LYS A 91 0.00 -1.29 10.50
C LYS A 91 0.34 0.21 10.58
N GLN A 92 1.62 0.53 10.59
CA GLN A 92 2.09 1.92 10.50
C GLN A 92 1.73 2.54 9.16
N LEU A 93 1.90 1.80 8.06
CA LEU A 93 1.46 2.25 6.74
C LEU A 93 -0.07 2.44 6.66
N GLU A 94 -0.86 1.60 7.32
CA GLU A 94 -2.32 1.75 7.42
C GLU A 94 -2.71 3.03 8.15
N SER A 95 -2.08 3.27 9.30
CA SER A 95 -2.33 4.46 10.11
C SER A 95 -2.02 5.76 9.35
N PHE A 96 -0.92 5.77 8.60
CA PHE A 96 -0.58 6.87 7.69
C PHE A 96 -1.55 6.99 6.52
N SER A 97 -1.93 5.88 5.90
CA SER A 97 -2.88 5.88 4.77
C SER A 97 -4.23 6.48 5.18
N LYS A 98 -4.70 6.18 6.40
CA LYS A 98 -5.93 6.78 6.96
C LYS A 98 -5.83 8.27 7.21
N SER A 99 -4.65 8.80 7.56
CA SER A 99 -4.50 10.23 7.86
C SER A 99 -4.54 11.11 6.61
N ILE A 100 -4.18 10.55 5.45
CA ILE A 100 -4.13 11.29 4.18
C ILE A 100 -5.32 10.99 3.25
N ALA A 101 -5.98 9.85 3.44
CA ALA A 101 -7.04 9.42 2.53
C ALA A 101 -8.31 10.26 2.66
N THR A 102 -9.06 10.29 1.57
CA THR A 102 -10.39 10.92 1.49
C THR A 102 -11.42 9.90 1.02
N SER A 103 -12.67 10.09 1.44
CA SER A 103 -13.81 9.34 0.90
C SER A 103 -14.04 9.74 -0.57
N LEU A 104 -14.51 8.80 -1.38
CA LEU A 104 -15.02 9.05 -2.74
C LEU A 104 -16.50 9.43 -2.73
#